data_AF-A0A364RJ53-F1
#
_entry.id   AF-A0A364RJ53-F1
#
_cell.length_a   1.000
_cell.length_b   1.000
_cell.length_c   1.000
_cell.angle_alpha   90.00
_cell.angle_beta   90.00
_cell.angle_gamma   90.00
#
_symmetry.space_group_name_H-M   'P 1'
#
loop_
_entity.id
_entity.type
_entity.pdbx_description
1 polymer ?
#
loop_
_entity_poly.entity_id
_entity_poly.type
_entity_poly.pdbx_seq_one_letter_code
_entity_poly.pdbx_strand_id
1 'polypeptide(L)'
;MNKILTFVTALALIFTVNTAFAGSNNNKAVALLTHQVDRNTIQELKLNEMAYIQLKDLTKNYRAEAEVTKVLFASDAQTLATRLQELENRYTIELSKVLTPSQIEGFTQRMIIASK
;
A
#
# COMPACT_ATOMS: atom_id res chain seq x y z
N MET A 1 26.84 -2.81 -52.72
CA MET A 1 26.84 -4.08 -51.97
C MET A 1 26.11 -3.83 -50.65
N ASN A 2 24.81 -3.54 -50.66
CA ASN A 2 23.65 -4.45 -50.77
C ASN A 2 23.53 -5.28 -49.47
N LYS A 3 22.93 -4.75 -48.40
CA LYS A 3 21.47 -4.69 -48.12
C LYS A 3 20.74 -6.04 -48.33
N ILE A 4 21.25 -7.13 -47.73
CA ILE A 4 20.49 -8.38 -47.57
C ILE A 4 20.88 -9.02 -46.24
N LEU A 5 20.28 -8.59 -45.13
CA LEU A 5 20.03 -9.46 -43.98
C LEU A 5 18.99 -8.82 -43.03
N THR A 6 17.90 -8.37 -43.62
CA THR A 6 16.66 -8.06 -42.90
C THR A 6 15.71 -9.21 -43.19
N PHE A 7 14.91 -9.62 -42.20
CA PHE A 7 13.99 -10.76 -42.16
C PHE A 7 14.57 -12.05 -41.58
N VAL A 8 14.37 -12.24 -40.27
CA VAL A 8 13.72 -13.39 -39.61
C VAL A 8 14.14 -13.32 -38.15
N THR A 9 13.43 -12.52 -37.38
CA THR A 9 13.36 -12.57 -35.90
C THR A 9 12.09 -11.83 -35.47
N ALA A 10 11.00 -12.14 -36.18
CA ALA A 10 9.67 -11.94 -35.65
C ALA A 10 9.29 -13.22 -34.89
N LEU A 11 8.60 -13.05 -33.76
CA LEU A 11 7.91 -14.08 -32.98
C LEU A 11 8.63 -14.64 -31.72
N ALA A 12 8.89 -13.74 -30.77
CA ALA A 12 8.75 -14.03 -29.35
C ALA A 12 7.92 -12.88 -28.76
N LEU A 13 6.60 -12.85 -28.92
CA LEU A 13 5.64 -13.54 -28.07
C LEU A 13 6.08 -13.68 -26.61
N ILE A 14 6.22 -12.56 -25.90
CA ILE A 14 5.69 -12.46 -24.54
C ILE A 14 5.04 -11.08 -24.38
N PHE A 15 3.72 -11.05 -24.52
CA PHE A 15 2.89 -10.01 -23.92
C PHE A 15 3.12 -10.06 -22.40
N THR A 16 4.11 -9.32 -21.91
CA THR A 16 4.16 -8.95 -20.49
C THR A 16 3.15 -7.83 -20.31
N VAL A 17 1.89 -8.23 -20.18
CA VAL A 17 0.89 -7.40 -19.51
C VAL A 17 1.29 -7.33 -18.04
N ASN A 18 2.18 -6.39 -17.72
CA ASN A 18 2.35 -5.93 -16.34
C ASN A 18 1.09 -5.16 -15.96
N THR A 19 0.01 -5.86 -15.63
CA THR A 19 -1.13 -5.28 -14.91
C THR A 19 -0.76 -5.08 -13.45
N ALA A 20 0.18 -4.17 -13.20
CA ALA A 20 0.54 -3.72 -11.86
C ALA A 20 -0.04 -2.32 -11.61
N PHE A 21 -1.36 -2.20 -11.64
CA PHE A 21 -2.04 -0.96 -11.26
C PHE A 21 -3.26 -1.24 -10.37
N ALA A 22 -3.00 -1.84 -9.21
CA ALA A 22 -3.92 -1.80 -8.06
C ALA A 22 -3.21 -1.37 -6.75
N GLY A 23 -1.87 -1.27 -6.75
CA GLY A 23 -1.09 -0.95 -5.55
C GLY A 23 -0.95 0.54 -5.24
N SER A 24 -1.07 1.44 -6.23
CA SER A 24 -0.70 2.86 -6.05
C SER A 24 -1.64 3.63 -5.11
N ASN A 25 -2.95 3.38 -5.17
CA ASN A 25 -3.92 4.03 -4.29
C ASN A 25 -3.95 3.41 -2.89
N ASN A 26 -3.84 2.07 -2.80
CA ASN A 26 -3.77 1.38 -1.52
C ASN A 26 -2.54 1.81 -0.71
N ASN A 27 -1.39 2.00 -1.36
CA ASN A 27 -0.17 2.41 -0.67
C ASN A 27 -0.27 3.83 -0.08
N LYS A 28 -0.99 4.74 -0.77
CA LYS A 28 -1.27 6.09 -0.25
C LYS A 28 -2.25 6.07 0.90
N ALA A 29 -3.33 5.29 0.80
CA ALA A 29 -4.27 5.12 1.90
C ALA A 29 -3.59 4.53 3.15
N VAL A 30 -2.73 3.53 2.95
CA VAL A 30 -1.92 2.91 4.00
C VAL A 30 -1.03 3.93 4.66
N ALA A 31 -0.27 4.72 3.90
CA ALA A 31 0.57 5.79 4.45
C ALA A 31 -0.25 6.82 5.28
N LEU A 32 -1.42 7.21 4.80
CA LEU A 32 -2.26 8.18 5.52
C LEU A 32 -2.84 7.60 6.81
N LEU A 33 -3.35 6.35 6.75
CA LEU A 33 -3.93 5.66 7.91
C LEU A 33 -2.86 5.26 8.93
N THR A 34 -1.64 4.93 8.49
CA THR A 34 -0.54 4.67 9.43
C THR A 34 -0.09 5.93 10.15
N HIS A 35 -0.27 7.13 9.59
CA HIS A 35 0.05 8.41 10.23
C HIS A 35 -1.06 8.97 11.12
N GLN A 36 -2.34 8.77 10.79
CA GLN A 36 -3.44 9.34 11.58
C GLN A 36 -4.74 8.53 11.46
N VAL A 37 -5.15 7.89 12.57
CA VAL A 37 -6.51 7.36 12.77
C VAL A 37 -7.13 8.12 13.93
N ASP A 38 -7.97 9.10 13.62
CA ASP A 38 -8.67 9.92 14.59
C ASP A 38 -10.20 9.79 14.43
N ARG A 39 -10.97 10.59 15.18
CA ARG A 39 -12.43 10.57 15.08
C ARG A 39 -12.94 11.09 13.73
N ASN A 40 -12.17 11.91 13.01
CA ASN A 40 -12.55 12.39 11.68
C ASN A 40 -12.44 11.25 10.67
N THR A 41 -11.48 10.34 10.85
CA THR A 41 -11.36 9.10 10.06
C THR A 41 -12.65 8.26 10.10
N ILE A 42 -13.37 8.21 11.23
CA ILE A 42 -14.69 7.54 11.33
C ILE A 42 -15.71 8.19 10.41
N GLN A 43 -15.79 9.53 10.42
CA GLN A 43 -16.77 10.27 9.65
C GLN A 43 -16.47 10.19 8.15
N GLU A 44 -15.20 10.25 7.76
CA GLU A 44 -14.78 10.24 6.36
C GLU A 44 -14.89 8.88 5.69
N LEU A 45 -14.59 7.81 6.43
CA LEU A 45 -14.72 6.42 5.98
C LEU A 45 -16.12 5.86 6.25
N LYS A 46 -16.98 6.60 6.96
CA LYS A 46 -18.29 6.15 7.45
C LYS A 46 -18.18 4.81 8.19
N LEU A 47 -17.16 4.69 9.04
CA LEU A 47 -16.94 3.46 9.80
C LEU A 47 -18.00 3.34 10.88
N ASN A 48 -18.46 2.11 11.11
CA ASN A 48 -19.15 1.80 12.35
C ASN A 48 -18.12 1.72 13.50
N GLU A 49 -18.60 1.77 14.74
CA GLU A 49 -17.74 1.82 15.93
C GLU A 49 -16.80 0.60 16.03
N MET A 50 -17.27 -0.58 15.63
CA MET A 50 -16.48 -1.81 15.63
C MET A 50 -15.35 -1.78 14.59
N ALA A 51 -15.61 -1.32 13.38
CA ALA A 51 -14.61 -1.16 12.32
C ALA A 51 -13.59 -0.07 12.69
N TYR A 52 -14.00 0.98 13.39
CA TYR A 52 -13.09 1.98 13.94
C TYR A 52 -12.14 1.39 14.99
N ILE A 53 -12.67 0.63 15.95
CA ILE A 53 -11.84 -0.03 16.97
C ILE A 53 -10.83 -0.96 16.30
N GLN A 54 -11.28 -1.79 15.35
CA GLN A 54 -10.41 -2.69 14.59
C GLN A 54 -9.32 -1.93 13.82
N LEU A 55 -9.67 -0.85 13.11
CA LEU A 55 -8.70 -0.04 12.39
C LEU A 55 -7.68 0.60 13.33
N LYS A 56 -8.14 1.12 14.48
CA LYS A 56 -7.28 1.74 15.49
C LYS A 56 -6.30 0.73 16.09
N ASP A 57 -6.78 -0.46 16.44
CA ASP A 57 -5.95 -1.53 17.00
C ASP A 57 -4.95 -2.05 15.96
N LEU A 58 -5.41 -2.25 14.73
CA LEU A 58 -4.54 -2.65 13.62
C LEU A 58 -3.42 -1.63 13.38
N THR A 59 -3.75 -0.34 13.37
CA THR A 59 -2.78 0.75 13.19
C THR A 59 -1.79 0.82 14.36
N LYS A 60 -2.28 0.67 15.58
CA LYS A 60 -1.45 0.65 16.79
C LYS A 60 -0.45 -0.50 16.75
N ASN A 61 -0.91 -1.70 16.38
CA ASN A 61 -0.06 -2.89 16.28
C ASN A 61 0.99 -2.73 15.18
N TYR A 62 0.60 -2.22 14.01
CA TYR A 62 1.53 -1.92 12.92
C TYR A 62 2.64 -0.96 13.37
N ARG A 63 2.29 0.15 14.05
CA ARG A 63 3.29 1.12 14.54
C ARG A 63 4.25 0.49 15.53
N ALA A 64 3.73 -0.28 16.48
CA ALA A 64 4.56 -0.96 17.47
C ALA A 64 5.54 -1.93 16.80
N GLU A 65 5.05 -2.74 15.84
CA GLU A 65 5.90 -3.70 15.12
C GLU A 65 6.90 -3.00 14.20
N ALA A 66 6.53 -1.88 13.58
CA ALA A 66 7.43 -1.08 12.76
C ALA A 66 8.58 -0.49 13.58
N GLU A 67 8.30 0.06 14.76
CA GLU A 67 9.33 0.57 15.66
C GLU A 67 10.25 -0.56 16.16
N VAL A 68 9.69 -1.70 16.55
CA VAL A 68 10.50 -2.89 16.91
C VAL A 68 11.38 -3.33 15.74
N THR A 69 10.84 -3.38 14.52
CA THR A 69 11.58 -3.76 13.31
C THR A 69 12.74 -2.78 13.03
N LYS A 70 12.49 -1.47 13.17
CA LYS A 70 13.53 -0.44 13.02
C LYS A 70 14.65 -0.61 14.03
N VAL A 71 14.33 -0.94 15.28
CA VAL A 71 15.33 -1.17 16.33
C VAL A 71 16.11 -2.47 16.06
N LEU A 72 15.43 -3.57 15.72
CA LEU A 72 16.05 -4.88 15.50
C LEU A 72 16.98 -4.92 14.29
N PHE A 73 16.64 -4.19 13.21
CA PHE A 73 17.40 -4.19 11.96
C PHE A 73 18.10 -2.86 11.69
N ALA A 74 18.33 -2.04 12.72
CA ALA A 74 18.95 -0.71 12.60
C ALA A 74 20.32 -0.73 11.87
N SER A 75 21.06 -1.83 12.00
CA SER A 75 22.38 -2.01 11.40
C SER A 75 22.37 -2.64 9.99
N ASP A 76 21.22 -3.11 9.51
CA ASP A 76 21.07 -3.74 8.19
C ASP A 76 19.93 -3.09 7.43
N ALA A 77 20.29 -2.05 6.65
CA ALA A 77 19.33 -1.26 5.88
C ALA A 77 18.56 -2.09 4.83
N GLN A 78 19.17 -3.13 4.26
CA GLN A 78 18.53 -3.95 3.23
C GLN A 78 17.50 -4.89 3.86
N THR A 79 17.85 -5.53 4.97
CA THR A 79 16.90 -6.37 5.72
C THR A 79 15.80 -5.51 6.34
N LEU A 80 16.13 -4.33 6.88
CA LEU A 80 15.16 -3.39 7.41
C LEU A 80 14.11 -3.00 6.36
N ALA A 81 14.55 -2.60 5.16
CA ALA A 81 13.64 -2.24 4.08
C ALA A 81 12.73 -3.40 3.69
N THR A 82 13.28 -4.61 3.58
CA THR A 82 12.52 -5.82 3.25
C THR A 82 11.46 -6.13 4.32
N ARG A 83 11.82 -6.06 5.60
CA ARG A 83 10.90 -6.35 6.71
C ARG A 83 9.81 -5.30 6.87
N LEU A 84 10.15 -4.03 6.67
CA LEU A 84 9.15 -2.96 6.68
C LEU A 84 8.17 -3.11 5.51
N GLN A 85 8.65 -3.48 4.32
CA GLN A 85 7.79 -3.75 3.17
C GLN A 85 6.87 -4.96 3.39
N GLU A 86 7.37 -6.04 3.98
CA GLU A 86 6.55 -7.19 4.38
C GLU A 86 5.47 -6.78 5.39
N LEU A 87 5.84 -5.97 6.39
CA LEU A 87 4.92 -5.46 7.40
C LEU A 87 3.83 -4.58 6.78
N GLU A 88 4.19 -3.69 5.87
CA GLU A 88 3.24 -2.85 5.11
C GLU A 88 2.29 -3.70 4.26
N ASN A 89 2.78 -4.73 3.59
CA ASN A 89 1.95 -5.64 2.81
C ASN A 89 0.92 -6.36 3.69
N ARG A 90 1.35 -6.90 4.84
CA ARG A 90 0.43 -7.54 5.80
C ARG A 90 -0.61 -6.55 6.32
N TYR A 91 -0.17 -5.35 6.70
CA TYR A 91 -1.08 -4.29 7.16
C TYR A 91 -2.12 -3.95 6.09
N THR A 92 -1.71 -3.83 4.83
CA THR A 92 -2.61 -3.56 3.69
C THR A 92 -3.66 -4.68 3.52
N ILE A 93 -3.24 -5.94 3.65
CA ILE A 93 -4.16 -7.09 3.57
C ILE A 93 -5.18 -7.04 4.71
N GLU A 94 -4.74 -6.81 5.95
CA GLU A 94 -5.66 -6.71 7.09
C GLU A 94 -6.58 -5.48 6.99
N LEU A 95 -6.06 -4.36 6.48
CA LEU A 95 -6.84 -3.15 6.23
C LEU A 95 -7.99 -3.40 5.25
N SER A 96 -7.76 -4.22 4.23
CA SER A 96 -8.78 -4.60 3.23
C SER A 96 -9.91 -5.47 3.80
N LYS A 97 -9.71 -6.08 4.98
CA LYS A 97 -10.75 -6.83 5.70
C LYS A 97 -11.66 -5.92 6.53
N VAL A 98 -11.16 -4.74 6.90
CA VAL A 98 -11.88 -3.74 7.71
C VAL A 98 -12.53 -2.68 6.84
N LEU A 99 -11.88 -2.30 5.74
CA LEU A 99 -12.31 -1.25 4.82
C LEU A 99 -12.60 -1.82 3.43
N THR A 100 -13.71 -1.40 2.84
CA THR A 100 -13.99 -1.71 1.43
C THR A 100 -13.06 -0.91 0.52
N PRO A 101 -12.78 -1.39 -0.71
CA PRO A 101 -11.99 -0.64 -1.69
C PRO A 101 -12.52 0.77 -1.95
N SER A 102 -13.85 0.94 -1.97
CA SER A 102 -14.51 2.23 -2.14
C SER A 102 -14.27 3.21 -0.98
N GLN A 103 -14.13 2.71 0.25
CA GLN A 103 -13.79 3.53 1.41
C GLN A 103 -12.33 3.99 1.35
N ILE A 104 -11.42 3.09 0.97
CA ILE A 104 -10.00 3.37 0.77
C ILE A 104 -9.79 4.43 -0.32
N GLU A 105 -10.45 4.27 -1.48
CA GLU A 105 -10.37 5.23 -2.58
C GLU A 105 -10.97 6.58 -2.20
N GLY A 106 -12.15 6.58 -1.56
CA GLY A 106 -12.82 7.81 -1.13
C GLY A 106 -12.01 8.62 -0.10
N PHE A 107 -11.33 7.94 0.82
CA PHE A 107 -10.43 8.57 1.79
C PHE A 107 -9.17 9.13 1.12
N THR A 108 -8.56 8.35 0.23
CA THR A 108 -7.36 8.78 -0.51
C THR A 108 -7.64 10.04 -1.34
N GLN A 109 -8.77 10.08 -2.05
CA GLN A 109 -9.14 11.24 -2.85
C GLN A 109 -9.37 12.49 -1.99
N ARG A 110 -10.07 12.35 -0.85
CA ARG A 110 -10.34 13.49 0.06
C ARG A 110 -9.07 14.05 0.69
N MET A 111 -8.16 13.20 1.14
CA MET A 111 -6.89 13.63 1.73
C MET A 111 -5.96 14.30 0.71
N ILE A 112 -5.96 13.85 -0.55
CA ILE A 112 -5.22 14.53 -1.64
C ILE A 112 -5.78 15.93 -1.90
N ILE A 113 -7.09 16.11 -1.81
CA ILE A 113 -7.74 17.42 -2.00
C ILE A 113 -7.46 18.35 -0.82
N ALA A 114 -7.46 17.84 0.41
CA ALA A 114 -7.17 18.62 1.62
C ALA A 114 -5.70 19.07 1.74
N SER A 115 -4.78 18.46 1.00
CA SER A 115 -3.36 18.80 0.96
C SER A 115 -2.99 19.86 -0.10
N LYS A 116 -3.97 20.41 -0.84
CA LYS A 116 -3.79 21.51 -1.79
C LYS A 116 -4.34 22.82 -1.24
#